data_AF-A0A2A5M440-F1
#
_entry.id   AF-A0A2A5M440-F1
#
_cell.length_a   1.000
_cell.length_b   1.000
_cell.length_c   1.000
_cell.angle_alpha   90.00
_cell.angle_beta   90.00
_cell.angle_gamma   90.00
#
_symmetry.space_group_name_H-M   'P 1'
#
loop_
_entity.id
_entity.type
_entity.pdbx_description
1 polymer ?
#
loop_
_entity_poly.entity_id
_entity_poly.type
_entity_poly.pdbx_seq_one_letter_code
_entity_poly.pdbx_strand_id
1 'polypeptide(L)'
;TGSLTKRLGIKDGTVLPFALVEFCLKDDALGDPFINDEHCLILNLVQNEAQISEIKNIARKINSILTPFFDNKNLRLIDFKIELGLTKDNELVLADEISPDSCRF
;
A
#
# COMPACT_ATOMS: atom_id res chain seq x y z
N THR A 1 -3.18 -6.01 -11.73
CA THR A 1 -3.03 -7.48 -11.70
C THR A 1 -3.55 -8.01 -10.37
N GLY A 2 -3.43 -9.31 -10.12
CA GLY A 2 -3.73 -9.92 -8.82
C GLY A 2 -5.18 -9.72 -8.35
N SER A 3 -5.32 -9.43 -7.05
CA SER A 3 -6.61 -9.24 -6.37
C SER A 3 -7.43 -8.11 -6.99
N LEU A 4 -6.81 -7.02 -7.43
CA LEU A 4 -7.48 -5.88 -8.06
C LEU A 4 -8.19 -6.30 -9.36
N THR A 5 -7.49 -7.03 -10.23
CA THR A 5 -8.03 -7.54 -11.50
C THR A 5 -9.19 -8.50 -11.24
N LYS A 6 -9.05 -9.42 -10.28
CA LYS A 6 -10.10 -10.38 -9.91
C LYS A 6 -11.33 -9.69 -9.31
N ARG A 7 -11.13 -8.71 -8.43
CA ARG A 7 -12.20 -8.01 -7.70
C ARG A 7 -13.01 -7.08 -8.60
N LEU A 8 -12.36 -6.36 -9.51
CA LEU A 8 -13.01 -5.29 -10.28
C LEU A 8 -13.23 -5.65 -11.77
N GLY A 9 -12.82 -6.83 -12.22
CA GLY A 9 -12.92 -7.23 -13.62
C GLY A 9 -12.03 -6.40 -14.57
N ILE A 10 -11.03 -5.70 -14.03
CA ILE A 10 -10.07 -4.91 -14.81
C ILE A 10 -9.09 -5.87 -15.50
N LYS A 11 -8.97 -5.77 -16.83
CA LYS A 11 -8.04 -6.61 -17.62
C LYS A 11 -6.64 -6.62 -17.01
N ASP A 12 -6.04 -7.81 -16.89
CA ASP A 12 -4.68 -7.94 -16.38
C ASP A 12 -3.68 -7.15 -17.23
N GLY A 13 -2.69 -6.53 -16.58
CA GLY A 13 -1.72 -5.64 -17.23
C GLY A 13 -2.22 -4.24 -17.59
N THR A 14 -3.48 -3.89 -17.30
CA THR A 14 -3.99 -2.52 -17.48
C THR A 14 -3.15 -1.52 -16.69
N VAL A 15 -2.65 -0.49 -17.38
CA VAL A 15 -1.96 0.64 -16.75
C VAL A 15 -3.00 1.57 -16.14
N LEU A 16 -2.88 1.82 -14.84
CA LEU A 16 -3.79 2.74 -14.15
C LEU A 16 -3.39 4.21 -14.43
N PRO A 17 -4.35 5.14 -14.46
CA PRO A 17 -4.07 6.55 -14.70
C PRO A 17 -3.32 7.24 -13.54
N PHE A 18 -3.26 6.60 -12.36
CA PHE A 18 -2.55 7.06 -11.18
C PHE A 18 -2.17 5.87 -10.28
N ALA A 19 -1.27 6.10 -9.32
CA ALA A 19 -0.93 5.12 -8.29
C ALA A 19 -2.09 4.96 -7.30
N LEU A 20 -2.76 3.81 -7.37
CA LEU A 20 -3.81 3.41 -6.43
C LEU A 20 -3.19 2.96 -5.10
N VAL A 21 -3.79 3.38 -4.00
CA VAL A 21 -3.43 2.92 -2.64
C VAL A 21 -4.66 2.25 -2.05
N GLU A 22 -4.52 1.01 -1.61
CA GLU A 22 -5.58 0.23 -0.97
C GLU A 22 -5.11 -0.20 0.42
N PHE A 23 -6.03 -0.24 1.38
CA PHE A 23 -5.76 -0.73 2.73
C PHE A 23 -6.26 -2.15 2.89
N CYS A 24 -5.48 -2.97 3.58
CA CYS A 24 -5.90 -4.25 4.12
C CYS A 24 -5.74 -4.21 5.65
N LEU A 25 -6.73 -4.72 6.37
CA LEU A 25 -6.58 -4.99 7.79
C LEU A 25 -5.59 -6.14 7.94
N LYS A 26 -4.50 -5.98 8.70
CA LYS A 26 -3.56 -7.06 8.98
C LYS A 26 -4.14 -7.95 10.09
N ASP A 27 -4.85 -9.00 9.69
CA ASP A 27 -5.48 -9.98 10.57
C ASP A 27 -5.63 -11.31 9.83
N ASP A 28 -4.74 -12.25 10.14
CA ASP A 28 -4.69 -13.58 9.50
C ASP A 28 -5.98 -14.37 9.72
N ALA A 29 -6.69 -14.18 10.84
CA ALA A 29 -7.92 -14.90 11.13
C ALA A 29 -9.09 -14.41 10.25
N LEU A 30 -9.04 -13.16 9.82
CA LEU A 30 -10.00 -12.57 8.89
C LEU A 30 -9.55 -12.66 7.42
N GLY A 31 -8.34 -13.16 7.17
CA GLY A 31 -7.77 -13.30 5.82
C GLY A 31 -7.43 -11.96 5.18
N ASP A 32 -6.94 -11.01 5.98
CA ASP A 32 -6.52 -9.67 5.56
C ASP A 32 -7.53 -8.90 4.68
N PRO A 33 -8.75 -8.63 5.19
CA PRO A 33 -9.79 -8.03 4.38
C PRO A 33 -9.42 -6.61 3.92
N PHE A 34 -9.85 -6.25 2.71
CA PHE A 34 -9.76 -4.86 2.25
C PHE A 34 -10.65 -3.94 3.08
N ILE A 35 -10.10 -2.81 3.48
CA ILE A 35 -10.79 -1.79 4.27
C ILE A 35 -10.71 -0.42 3.58
N ASN A 36 -11.68 0.45 3.86
CA ASN A 36 -11.66 1.83 3.40
C ASN A 36 -11.21 2.77 4.54
N ASP A 37 -11.14 4.06 4.25
CA ASP A 37 -10.71 5.08 5.20
C ASP A 37 -11.60 5.12 6.47
N GLU A 38 -12.92 4.99 6.30
CA GLU A 38 -13.86 5.00 7.42
C GLU A 38 -13.72 3.75 8.30
N HIS A 39 -13.43 2.59 7.73
CA HIS A 39 -13.11 1.38 8.48
C HIS A 39 -11.85 1.59 9.33
N CYS A 40 -10.82 2.27 8.82
CA CYS A 40 -9.63 2.60 9.61
C CYS A 40 -9.98 3.43 10.86
N LEU A 41 -10.93 4.37 10.74
CA LEU A 41 -11.41 5.18 11.86
C LEU A 41 -12.27 4.37 12.84
N ILE A 42 -13.24 3.59 12.35
CA ILE A 42 -14.14 2.78 13.18
C ILE A 42 -13.36 1.74 13.98
N LEU A 43 -12.31 1.17 13.38
CA LEU A 43 -11.43 0.19 14.01
C LEU A 43 -10.33 0.84 14.89
N ASN A 44 -10.29 2.18 14.99
CA ASN A 44 -9.27 2.94 15.72
C ASN A 44 -7.83 2.58 15.31
N LEU A 45 -7.60 2.28 14.02
CA LEU A 45 -6.27 1.99 13.47
C LEU A 45 -5.43 3.26 13.26
N VAL A 46 -6.11 4.40 13.21
CA VAL A 46 -5.55 5.73 13.01
C VAL A 46 -6.27 6.73 13.92
N GLN A 47 -5.60 7.82 14.28
CA GLN A 47 -6.14 8.83 15.20
C GLN A 47 -7.19 9.73 14.54
N ASN A 48 -7.03 10.02 13.24
CA ASN A 48 -7.89 10.93 12.49
C ASN A 48 -7.65 10.79 10.97
N GLU A 49 -8.46 11.48 10.18
CA GLU A 49 -8.37 11.50 8.70
C GLU A 49 -7.05 12.09 8.17
N ALA A 50 -6.42 13.00 8.91
CA ALA A 50 -5.14 13.59 8.50
C ALA A 50 -4.03 12.52 8.50
N GLN A 51 -4.04 11.61 9.48
CA GLN A 51 -3.11 10.49 9.53
C GLN A 51 -3.32 9.51 8.36
N ILE A 52 -4.56 9.26 7.93
CA ILE A 52 -4.85 8.46 6.73
C ILE A 52 -4.23 9.10 5.49
N SER A 53 -4.40 10.43 5.36
CA SER A 53 -3.83 11.19 4.26
C SER A 53 -2.30 11.14 4.26
N GLU A 54 -1.68 11.24 5.43
CA GLU A 54 -0.23 11.11 5.61
C GLU A 54 0.28 9.73 5.18
N ILE A 55 -0.38 8.65 5.61
CA ILE A 55 -0.06 7.27 5.21
C ILE A 55 -0.09 7.13 3.67
N LYS A 56 -1.15 7.61 3.02
CA LYS A 56 -1.28 7.57 1.55
C LYS A 56 -0.19 8.38 0.86
N ASN A 57 0.20 9.52 1.43
CA ASN A 57 1.28 10.36 0.89
C ASN A 57 2.64 9.66 1.01
N ILE A 58 2.92 9.01 2.14
CA ILE A 58 4.13 8.20 2.33
C ILE A 58 4.17 7.06 1.31
N ALA A 59 3.08 6.31 1.13
CA ALA A 59 3.01 5.23 0.15
C ALA A 59 3.30 5.71 -1.28
N ARG A 60 2.73 6.85 -1.69
CA ARG A 60 3.00 7.45 -3.01
C ARG A 60 4.42 7.96 -3.15
N LYS A 61 4.99 8.53 -2.08
CA LYS A 61 6.39 8.96 -2.05
C LYS A 61 7.34 7.76 -2.24
N ILE A 62 7.08 6.65 -1.54
CA ILE A 62 7.83 5.41 -1.72
C ILE A 62 7.71 4.92 -3.17
N ASN A 63 6.50 4.89 -3.73
CA ASN A 63 6.29 4.53 -5.14
C ASN A 63 7.12 5.41 -6.09
N SER A 64 7.18 6.72 -5.85
CA SER A 64 7.95 7.66 -6.69
C SER A 64 9.46 7.44 -6.63
N ILE A 65 9.96 6.80 -5.58
CA ILE A 65 11.38 6.45 -5.41
C ILE A 65 11.65 5.08 -6.03
N LEU A 66 10.82 4.08 -5.72
CA LEU A 66 11.04 2.69 -6.14
C LEU A 66 10.80 2.49 -7.64
N THR A 67 9.78 3.11 -8.21
CA THR A 67 9.46 2.98 -9.64
C THR A 67 10.67 3.30 -10.53
N PRO A 68 11.28 4.51 -10.46
CA PRO A 68 12.47 4.80 -11.26
C PRO A 68 13.69 3.97 -10.85
N PHE A 69 13.83 3.59 -9.56
CA PHE A 69 14.94 2.75 -9.12
C PHE A 69 14.98 1.38 -9.80
N PHE A 70 13.81 0.75 -9.96
CA PHE A 70 13.67 -0.55 -10.62
C PHE A 70 13.62 -0.43 -12.15
N ASP A 71 13.00 0.63 -12.68
CA ASP A 71 12.97 0.89 -14.13
C ASP A 71 14.39 1.00 -14.70
N ASN A 72 15.31 1.69 -14.00
CA ASN A 72 16.73 1.77 -14.34
C ASN A 72 17.47 0.41 -14.35
N LYS A 73 16.85 -0.66 -13.84
CA LYS A 73 17.37 -2.03 -13.84
C LYS A 73 16.59 -2.94 -14.80
N ASN A 74 15.77 -2.35 -15.68
CA ASN A 74 14.87 -3.08 -16.58
C ASN A 74 13.85 -3.97 -15.83
N LEU A 75 13.42 -3.55 -14.64
CA LEU A 75 12.38 -4.21 -13.85
C LEU A 75 11.17 -3.30 -13.69
N ARG A 76 9.98 -3.78 -14.06
CA ARG A 76 8.76 -2.98 -13.99
C ARG A 76 8.03 -3.22 -12.67
N LEU A 77 8.19 -2.34 -11.69
CA LEU A 77 7.42 -2.43 -10.45
C LEU A 77 5.89 -2.34 -10.73
N ILE A 78 5.17 -3.45 -10.57
CA ILE A 78 3.73 -3.56 -10.88
C ILE A 78 2.88 -3.09 -9.71
N ASP A 79 3.18 -3.60 -8.52
CA ASP A 79 2.57 -3.24 -7.24
C ASP A 79 3.48 -3.70 -6.10
N PHE A 80 3.26 -3.17 -4.89
CA PHE A 80 3.98 -3.55 -3.69
C PHE A 80 3.12 -3.30 -2.44
N LYS A 81 3.46 -3.99 -1.34
CA LYS A 81 2.85 -3.81 -0.01
C LYS A 81 3.89 -3.22 0.95
N ILE A 82 3.46 -2.34 1.84
CA ILE A 82 4.27 -1.79 2.93
C ILE A 82 3.48 -1.84 4.23
N GLU A 83 4.22 -1.86 5.35
CA GLU A 83 3.67 -1.70 6.69
C GLU A 83 4.27 -0.45 7.32
N LEU A 84 3.42 0.36 7.98
CA LEU A 84 3.84 1.56 8.69
C LEU A 84 3.63 1.35 10.18
N GLY A 85 4.55 1.87 10.98
CA GLY A 85 4.46 1.90 12.43
C GLY A 85 4.51 3.32 12.97
N LEU A 86 4.23 3.47 14.26
CA LEU A 86 4.44 4.70 15.00
C LEU A 86 5.67 4.57 15.89
N THR A 87 6.51 5.60 15.89
CA THR A 87 7.59 5.74 16.88
C THR A 87 7.00 6.05 18.26
N LYS A 88 7.85 6.05 19.29
CA LYS A 88 7.47 6.47 20.65
C LYS A 88 6.94 7.91 20.70
N ASP A 89 7.34 8.73 19.75
CA ASP A 89 6.95 10.14 19.63
C ASP A 89 5.75 10.34 18.69
N ASN A 90 5.05 9.25 18.32
CA ASN A 90 3.91 9.22 17.38
C ASN A 90 4.23 9.66 15.95
N GLU A 91 5.47 9.50 15.51
CA GLU A 91 5.84 9.74 14.10
C GLU A 91 5.58 8.49 13.26
N LEU A 92 4.98 8.65 12.09
CA LEU A 92 4.80 7.57 11.13
C LEU A 92 6.13 7.21 10.46
N VAL A 93 6.48 5.92 10.51
CA VAL A 93 7.70 5.38 9.90
C VAL A 93 7.39 4.17 9.05
N LEU A 94 8.09 4.05 7.92
CA LEU A 94 8.14 2.80 7.16
C LEU A 94 8.84 1.73 7.99
N ALA A 95 8.21 0.57 8.11
CA ALA A 95 8.72 -0.58 8.84
C ALA A 95 8.70 -1.82 7.93
N ASP A 96 8.81 -2.99 8.57
CA ASP A 96 8.84 -4.31 7.91
C ASP A 96 9.89 -4.38 6.79
N GLU A 97 9.59 -5.07 5.68
CA GLU A 97 10.52 -5.28 4.57
C GLU A 97 9.95 -4.91 3.20
N ILE A 98 10.87 -4.51 2.31
CA ILE A 98 10.60 -4.37 0.88
C ILE A 98 11.47 -5.40 0.15
N SER A 99 10.84 -6.48 -0.27
CA SER A 99 11.47 -7.65 -0.87
C SER A 99 10.68 -8.13 -2.09
N PRO A 100 11.19 -9.08 -2.88
CA PRO A 100 10.41 -9.73 -3.94
C PRO A 100 9.14 -10.45 -3.43
N ASP A 101 9.01 -10.73 -2.13
CA ASP A 101 7.80 -11.32 -1.56
C ASP A 101 6.71 -10.27 -1.34
N SER A 102 7.10 -9.01 -1.07
CA SER A 102 6.18 -7.87 -0.91
C SER A 102 6.03 -7.01 -2.17
N CYS A 103 6.75 -7.30 -3.25
CA CYS A 103 6.70 -6.60 -4.53
C CYS A 103 6.34 -7.54 -5.69
N ARG A 104 5.71 -7.00 -6.74
CA ARG A 104 5.56 -7.67 -8.03
C ARG A 104 6.29 -6.88 -9.11
N PHE A 105 7.07 -7.58 -9.94
CA PHE A 105 7.85 -7.04 -11.05
C PHE A 105 7.37 -7.58 -12.41
#